data_AF-A0A9E0RR22-F1
#
_entry.id   AF-A0A9E0RR22-F1
#
_cell.length_a   1.000
_cell.length_b   1.000
_cell.length_c   1.000
_cell.angle_alpha   90.00
_cell.angle_beta   90.00
_cell.angle_gamma   90.00
#
_symmetry.space_group_name_H-M   'P 1'
#
loop_
_entity.id
_entity.type
_entity.pdbx_description
1 polymer ?
#
loop_
_entity_poly.entity_id
_entity_poly.type
_entity_poly.pdbx_seq_one_letter_code
_entity_poly.pdbx_strand_id
1 'polypeptide(L)'
;MKSLPSLSLCGAVPSRTVFMLCAALLSVGMPMRTAAEIDWLPTSEQWAERRALYQKASAELDSGAGKRYQDMRAKLTDYPLEVDLDFSIKLGQLHDMTAEEARLFMASAQGTPLASRFLVAYLRHKAQDRRWQSFLGVLDDVPDMPELQCYYYRAKLATGDREQAFQGAAALWDVGFSQDDACDPLFDRWIASQGLNDGVIWSRALKAFDAKNGHLIRYVKRFASVPLQRDLDELAAVYRRPSRVEGDHHQSSARHADILVAGVVRLAQLSPARAYQTFRSVREDGSFNETHLRTVTSAIVRHSLFAERSPAPPEWVDAQVAALRDDDLTVIWLRNAIGNSDWDAVQTGLQWLSSDLRSQDRWRYWSARSLDSLGGSDTQPLWERLATERSFHGFLAADRLAKTYELNATLPATPLPAFAAPVRLGVGRAQELMALGDWRQAKEQWRHTLNQMPRAERATLGDIALQRGWPDLATDAANAGASWDRLDLRFPRSYWQTFQSVADDLEVDPYELLSVARRESGLYQ
;
A
#
# COMPACT_ATOMS: atom_id res chain seq x y z
N MET A 1 34.55 57.75 15.04
CA MET A 1 34.39 59.21 15.11
C MET A 1 33.04 59.57 14.49
N LYS A 2 32.12 60.10 15.32
CA LYS A 2 30.89 60.86 15.01
C LYS A 2 29.79 60.12 14.20
N SER A 3 28.51 60.08 14.57
CA SER A 3 27.75 60.64 15.70
C SER A 3 26.30 60.15 15.56
N LEU A 4 25.70 59.76 16.69
CA LEU A 4 24.24 59.57 16.88
C LEU A 4 23.48 60.91 16.70
N PRO A 5 22.14 60.86 16.70
CA PRO A 5 21.48 61.50 17.83
C PRO A 5 20.42 60.62 18.50
N SER A 6 20.52 60.61 19.83
CA SER A 6 19.50 60.28 20.81
C SER A 6 18.58 61.47 21.07
N LEU A 7 17.29 61.23 21.33
CA LEU A 7 16.45 62.11 22.13
C LEU A 7 15.72 61.25 23.18
N SER A 8 15.74 61.73 24.43
CA SER A 8 15.10 61.13 25.60
C SER A 8 14.34 62.19 26.39
N LEU A 9 13.39 61.70 27.20
CA LEU A 9 12.76 62.31 28.38
C LEU A 9 11.69 63.37 28.06
N CYS A 10 10.56 63.51 28.76
CA CYS A 10 10.24 63.19 30.16
C CYS A 10 8.71 63.31 30.36
N GLY A 11 8.13 62.63 31.35
CA GLY A 11 6.78 62.95 31.82
C GLY A 11 6.11 61.87 32.66
N ALA A 12 6.46 61.78 33.96
CA ALA A 12 5.74 60.99 34.94
C ALA A 12 5.50 61.84 36.20
N VAL A 13 4.24 62.01 36.65
CA VAL A 13 3.81 62.13 38.08
C VAL A 13 2.26 61.96 38.18
N PRO A 14 1.60 61.78 39.35
CA PRO A 14 0.94 60.51 39.67
C PRO A 14 -0.50 60.61 40.28
N SER A 15 -1.09 59.44 40.57
CA SER A 15 -1.97 59.11 41.72
C SER A 15 -3.24 59.94 42.02
N ARG A 16 -4.43 59.30 42.01
CA ARG A 16 -5.10 58.70 43.21
C ARG A 16 -6.61 58.39 42.99
N THR A 17 -7.01 57.16 43.36
CA THR A 17 -8.28 56.72 44.02
C THR A 17 -9.63 57.08 43.34
N VAL A 18 -10.65 56.22 43.16
CA VAL A 18 -11.34 55.23 44.01
C VAL A 18 -12.29 54.43 43.10
N PHE A 19 -12.38 53.10 43.21
CA PHE A 19 -13.63 52.37 43.54
C PHE A 19 -13.41 50.87 43.58
N MET A 20 -13.65 50.31 44.78
CA MET A 20 -13.92 48.90 45.00
C MET A 20 -15.14 48.48 44.18
N LEU A 21 -15.05 47.34 43.50
CA LEU A 21 -16.19 46.45 43.37
C LEU A 21 -15.68 45.00 43.36
N CYS A 22 -15.96 44.32 44.47
CA CYS A 22 -15.91 42.86 44.54
C CYS A 22 -16.84 42.29 43.48
N ALA A 23 -16.32 41.40 42.65
CA ALA A 23 -17.12 40.39 41.96
C ALA A 23 -16.35 39.08 42.01
N ALA A 24 -16.89 38.14 42.79
CA ALA A 24 -16.45 36.76 42.85
C ALA A 24 -16.55 36.14 41.45
N LEU A 25 -15.40 35.88 40.82
CA LEU A 25 -15.35 34.99 39.67
C LEU A 25 -15.38 33.56 40.19
N LEU A 26 -16.60 33.03 40.24
CA LEU A 26 -16.88 31.60 40.25
C LEU A 26 -15.99 30.93 39.21
N SER A 27 -15.08 30.08 39.67
CA SER A 27 -14.45 29.04 38.86
C SER A 27 -15.57 28.15 38.32
N VAL A 28 -16.07 28.49 37.14
CA VAL A 28 -16.86 27.56 36.32
C VAL A 28 -15.87 26.49 35.87
N GLY A 29 -15.71 25.46 36.71
CA GLY A 29 -15.14 24.20 36.26
C GLY A 29 -15.98 23.77 35.07
N MET A 30 -15.38 23.80 33.88
CA MET A 30 -15.95 23.11 32.73
C MET A 30 -16.24 21.68 33.20
N PRO A 31 -17.48 21.19 33.11
CA PRO A 31 -17.73 19.79 33.39
C PRO A 31 -16.88 19.01 32.39
N MET A 32 -15.92 18.24 32.90
CA MET A 32 -15.37 17.13 32.13
C MET A 32 -16.58 16.36 31.62
N ARG A 33 -16.84 16.44 30.31
CA ARG A 33 -17.75 15.50 29.66
C ARG A 33 -17.13 14.14 29.93
N THR A 34 -17.69 13.39 30.86
CA THR A 34 -17.43 11.96 30.99
C THR A 34 -17.72 11.38 29.62
N ALA A 35 -16.67 10.95 28.91
CA ALA A 35 -16.84 10.22 27.67
C ALA A 35 -17.85 9.11 27.97
N ALA A 36 -18.89 8.97 27.15
CA ALA A 36 -19.83 7.88 27.31
C ALA A 36 -19.02 6.59 27.35
N GLU A 37 -19.12 5.82 28.44
CA GLU A 37 -18.37 4.58 28.57
C GLU A 37 -18.80 3.63 27.45
N ILE A 38 -17.82 2.97 26.83
CA ILE A 38 -18.09 1.96 25.80
C ILE A 38 -18.36 0.65 26.54
N ASP A 39 -19.63 0.37 26.83
CA ASP A 39 -20.07 -0.72 27.72
C ASP A 39 -19.41 -2.09 27.47
N TRP A 40 -19.10 -2.42 26.22
CA TRP A 40 -18.53 -3.72 25.84
C TRP A 40 -17.00 -3.78 25.86
N LEU A 41 -16.32 -2.64 26.03
CA LEU A 41 -14.87 -2.54 26.07
C LEU A 41 -14.46 -2.03 27.46
N PRO A 42 -14.03 -2.89 28.39
CA PRO A 42 -13.48 -2.41 29.66
C PRO A 42 -12.21 -1.57 29.44
N THR A 43 -11.98 -0.61 30.33
CA THR A 43 -10.74 0.19 30.39
C THR A 43 -9.51 -0.70 30.60
N SER A 44 -8.34 -0.17 30.25
CA SER A 44 -7.06 -0.85 30.49
C SER A 44 -6.87 -1.17 31.98
N GLU A 45 -7.30 -0.28 32.86
CA GLU A 45 -7.18 -0.41 34.31
C GLU A 45 -8.06 -1.56 34.84
N GLN A 46 -9.27 -1.72 34.30
CA GLN A 46 -10.16 -2.84 34.66
C GLN A 46 -9.57 -4.20 34.29
N TRP A 47 -8.67 -4.25 33.30
CA TRP A 47 -7.98 -5.48 32.90
C TRP A 47 -6.69 -5.77 33.67
N ALA A 48 -6.21 -4.86 34.53
CA ALA A 48 -4.87 -4.95 35.13
C ALA A 48 -4.57 -6.28 35.85
N GLU A 49 -5.52 -6.80 36.65
CA GLU A 49 -5.33 -8.08 37.35
C GLU A 49 -5.25 -9.28 36.39
N ARG A 50 -6.14 -9.32 35.40
CA ARG A 50 -6.15 -10.38 34.37
C ARG A 50 -4.92 -10.28 33.47
N ARG A 51 -4.43 -9.07 33.16
CA ARG A 51 -3.18 -8.84 32.42
C ARG A 51 -1.97 -9.40 33.17
N ALA A 52 -1.87 -9.13 34.48
CA ALA A 52 -0.80 -9.69 35.31
C ALA A 52 -0.88 -11.23 35.39
N LEU A 53 -2.09 -11.79 35.46
CA LEU A 53 -2.29 -13.23 35.41
C LEU A 53 -1.94 -13.82 34.04
N TYR A 54 -2.27 -13.15 32.93
CA TYR A 54 -1.90 -13.54 31.59
C TYR A 54 -0.38 -13.59 31.41
N GLN A 55 0.36 -12.57 31.89
CA GLN A 55 1.82 -12.58 31.84
C GLN A 55 2.41 -13.78 32.60
N LYS A 56 1.86 -14.10 33.78
CA LYS A 56 2.25 -15.29 34.56
C LYS A 56 1.92 -16.59 33.82
N ALA A 57 0.73 -16.69 33.21
CA ALA A 57 0.32 -17.87 32.46
C ALA A 57 1.18 -18.07 31.21
N SER A 58 1.50 -16.99 30.50
CA SER A 58 2.41 -17.00 29.35
C SER A 58 3.80 -17.48 29.73
N ALA A 59 4.37 -16.98 30.84
CA ALA A 59 5.67 -17.43 31.34
C ALA A 59 5.63 -18.88 31.85
N GLU A 60 4.54 -19.34 32.46
CA GLU A 60 4.38 -20.74 32.88
C GLU A 60 4.34 -21.68 31.67
N LEU A 61 3.78 -21.23 30.55
CA LEU A 61 3.65 -22.04 29.33
C LEU A 61 5.02 -22.47 28.76
N ASP A 62 6.09 -21.71 29.03
CA ASP A 62 7.47 -22.09 28.67
C ASP A 62 7.91 -23.41 29.34
N SER A 63 7.32 -23.74 30.49
CA SER A 63 7.53 -25.01 31.21
C SER A 63 6.54 -26.12 30.81
N GLY A 64 5.56 -25.80 29.94
CA GLY A 64 4.53 -26.69 29.44
C GLY A 64 3.11 -26.39 29.97
N ALA A 65 2.10 -26.93 29.28
CA ALA A 65 0.68 -26.72 29.60
C ALA A 65 0.15 -27.62 30.75
N GLY A 66 0.90 -27.71 31.85
CA GLY A 66 0.56 -28.51 33.03
C GLY A 66 -0.58 -27.94 33.89
N LYS A 67 -0.90 -28.61 35.00
CA LYS A 67 -2.05 -28.25 35.88
C LYS A 67 -2.02 -26.80 36.35
N ARG A 68 -0.84 -26.29 36.72
CA ARG A 68 -0.67 -24.90 37.19
C ARG A 68 -1.01 -23.90 36.09
N TYR A 69 -0.54 -24.12 34.86
CA TYR A 69 -0.93 -23.31 33.71
C TYR A 69 -2.44 -23.39 33.47
N GLN A 70 -3.03 -24.59 33.48
CA GLN A 70 -4.46 -24.80 33.23
C GLN A 70 -5.33 -24.04 34.24
N ASP A 71 -4.93 -24.02 35.52
CA ASP A 71 -5.63 -23.28 36.57
C ASP A 71 -5.54 -21.75 36.39
N MET A 72 -4.43 -21.24 35.83
CA MET A 72 -4.32 -19.82 35.46
C MET A 72 -5.17 -19.50 34.23
N ARG A 73 -5.07 -20.33 33.18
CA ARG A 73 -5.82 -20.17 31.92
C ARG A 73 -7.33 -20.17 32.14
N ALA A 74 -7.85 -21.02 33.04
CA ALA A 74 -9.27 -21.08 33.38
C ALA A 74 -9.81 -19.80 34.06
N LYS A 75 -8.95 -18.98 34.65
CA LYS A 75 -9.31 -17.68 35.27
C LYS A 75 -9.22 -16.51 34.29
N LEU A 76 -8.75 -16.76 33.07
CA LEU A 76 -8.61 -15.76 32.01
C LEU A 76 -9.78 -15.78 31.01
N THR A 77 -10.88 -16.48 31.30
CA THR A 77 -12.08 -16.47 30.46
C THR A 77 -12.54 -15.06 30.17
N ASP A 78 -12.82 -14.75 28.90
CA ASP A 78 -13.21 -13.43 28.38
C ASP A 78 -12.08 -12.37 28.40
N TYR A 79 -10.86 -12.72 28.82
CA TYR A 79 -9.72 -11.82 28.70
C TYR A 79 -9.26 -11.78 27.22
N PRO A 80 -9.10 -10.60 26.59
CA PRO A 80 -8.88 -10.51 25.15
C PRO A 80 -7.65 -11.25 24.60
N LEU A 81 -6.61 -11.48 25.42
CA LEU A 81 -5.39 -12.20 25.01
C LEU A 81 -5.42 -13.69 25.36
N GLU A 82 -6.54 -14.24 25.84
CA GLU A 82 -6.61 -15.68 26.12
C GLU A 82 -6.36 -16.53 24.86
N VAL A 83 -6.77 -16.01 23.70
CA VAL A 83 -6.55 -16.60 22.37
C VAL A 83 -5.06 -16.74 22.02
N ASP A 84 -4.20 -15.85 22.53
CA ASP A 84 -2.75 -15.91 22.31
C ASP A 84 -2.10 -17.10 23.05
N LEU A 85 -2.63 -17.44 24.23
CA LEU A 85 -2.21 -18.64 24.97
C LEU A 85 -2.69 -19.91 24.25
N ASP A 86 -3.94 -19.91 23.79
CA ASP A 86 -4.51 -21.05 23.06
C ASP A 86 -3.79 -21.28 21.74
N PHE A 87 -3.46 -20.21 21.02
CA PHE A 87 -2.62 -20.25 19.82
C PHE A 87 -1.28 -20.95 20.10
N SER A 88 -0.59 -20.55 21.16
CA SER A 88 0.71 -21.10 21.53
C SER A 88 0.64 -22.60 21.84
N ILE A 89 -0.41 -23.03 22.55
CA ILE A 89 -0.65 -24.47 22.82
C ILE A 89 -0.94 -25.23 21.53
N LYS A 90 -1.81 -24.68 20.69
CA LYS A 90 -2.25 -25.34 19.45
C LYS A 90 -1.11 -25.53 18.46
N LEU A 91 -0.12 -24.61 18.43
CA LEU A 91 1.11 -24.79 17.67
C LEU A 91 1.93 -26.01 18.14
N GLY A 92 1.95 -26.30 19.44
CA GLY A 92 2.61 -27.50 19.98
C GLY A 92 1.89 -28.82 19.67
N GLN A 93 0.63 -28.76 19.21
CA GLN A 93 -0.23 -29.92 18.97
C GLN A 93 -0.38 -30.27 17.48
N LEU A 94 0.31 -29.57 16.58
CA LEU A 94 0.10 -29.68 15.14
C LEU A 94 0.32 -31.08 14.56
N HIS A 95 1.15 -31.92 15.20
CA HIS A 95 1.45 -33.27 14.72
C HIS A 95 0.19 -34.15 14.61
N ASP A 96 -0.53 -34.27 15.72
CA ASP A 96 -1.71 -35.14 15.82
C ASP A 96 -3.03 -34.42 15.50
N MET A 97 -3.00 -33.10 15.37
CA MET A 97 -4.21 -32.30 15.15
C MET A 97 -4.92 -32.65 13.85
N THR A 98 -6.23 -32.83 13.94
CA THR A 98 -7.14 -33.05 12.81
C THR A 98 -7.52 -31.73 12.12
N ALA A 99 -8.05 -31.84 10.89
CA ALA A 99 -8.53 -30.65 10.18
C ALA A 99 -9.75 -30.00 10.86
N GLU A 100 -10.58 -30.80 11.54
CA GLU A 100 -11.73 -30.29 12.31
C GLU A 100 -11.27 -29.48 13.52
N GLU A 101 -10.35 -30.00 14.32
CA GLU A 101 -9.76 -29.28 15.45
C GLU A 101 -9.06 -27.99 15.00
N ALA A 102 -8.36 -28.02 13.87
CA ALA A 102 -7.74 -26.84 13.28
C ALA A 102 -8.79 -25.78 12.90
N ARG A 103 -9.90 -26.18 12.26
CA ARG A 103 -11.01 -25.28 11.94
C ARG A 103 -11.68 -24.70 13.17
N LEU A 104 -11.89 -25.51 14.22
CA LEU A 104 -12.47 -25.05 15.47
C LEU A 104 -11.62 -23.96 16.12
N PHE A 105 -10.30 -24.13 16.15
CA PHE A 105 -9.41 -23.08 16.66
C PHE A 105 -9.42 -21.83 15.77
N MET A 106 -9.37 -21.97 14.44
CA MET A 106 -9.44 -20.81 13.55
C MET A 106 -10.75 -20.03 13.70
N ALA A 107 -11.86 -20.74 13.93
CA ALA A 107 -13.15 -20.12 14.22
C ALA A 107 -13.15 -19.38 15.58
N SER A 108 -12.55 -19.95 16.62
CA SER A 108 -12.43 -19.26 17.92
C SER A 108 -11.48 -18.06 17.88
N ALA A 109 -10.47 -18.11 17.02
CA ALA A 109 -9.52 -17.01 16.79
C ALA A 109 -10.00 -16.00 15.72
N GLN A 110 -11.23 -16.13 15.21
CA GLN A 110 -11.79 -15.24 14.22
C GLN A 110 -11.80 -13.78 14.74
N GLY A 111 -11.39 -12.85 13.88
CA GLY A 111 -11.20 -11.45 14.26
C GLY A 111 -9.79 -11.13 14.75
N THR A 112 -8.88 -12.11 14.76
CA THR A 112 -7.45 -11.92 15.04
C THR A 112 -6.57 -12.40 13.87
N PRO A 113 -5.36 -11.84 13.69
CA PRO A 113 -4.36 -12.38 12.77
C PRO A 113 -3.89 -13.81 13.12
N LEU A 114 -4.22 -14.31 14.32
CA LEU A 114 -3.76 -15.62 14.77
C LEU A 114 -4.40 -16.77 14.01
N ALA A 115 -5.66 -16.60 13.54
CA ALA A 115 -6.32 -17.62 12.73
C ALA A 115 -5.56 -17.92 11.43
N SER A 116 -5.14 -16.88 10.68
CA SER A 116 -4.39 -17.07 9.44
C SER A 116 -2.95 -17.53 9.69
N ARG A 117 -2.29 -17.01 10.73
CA ARG A 117 -0.96 -17.48 11.15
C ARG A 117 -0.97 -18.96 11.51
N PHE A 118 -2.02 -19.38 12.22
CA PHE A 118 -2.21 -20.77 12.60
C PHE A 118 -2.43 -21.65 11.38
N LEU A 119 -3.28 -21.23 10.43
CA LEU A 119 -3.48 -21.94 9.17
C LEU A 119 -2.16 -22.19 8.45
N VAL A 120 -1.33 -21.14 8.29
CA VAL A 120 -0.01 -21.26 7.65
C VAL A 120 0.88 -22.26 8.39
N ALA A 121 0.95 -22.20 9.72
CA ALA A 121 1.75 -23.13 10.52
C ALA A 121 1.25 -24.57 10.40
N TYR A 122 -0.06 -24.78 10.48
CA TYR A 122 -0.71 -26.08 10.30
C TYR A 122 -0.41 -26.67 8.91
N LEU A 123 -0.57 -25.88 7.84
CA LEU A 123 -0.35 -26.32 6.47
C LEU A 123 1.11 -26.71 6.23
N ARG A 124 2.07 -25.88 6.66
CA ARG A 124 3.50 -26.21 6.55
C ARG A 124 3.83 -27.50 7.29
N HIS A 125 3.31 -27.66 8.51
CA HIS A 125 3.53 -28.87 9.30
C HIS A 125 2.96 -30.13 8.62
N LYS A 126 1.71 -30.10 8.18
CA LYS A 126 1.10 -31.24 7.47
C LYS A 126 1.77 -31.54 6.13
N ALA A 127 2.28 -30.52 5.44
CA ALA A 127 3.02 -30.70 4.20
C ALA A 127 4.39 -31.36 4.41
N GLN A 128 5.12 -30.97 5.45
CA GLN A 128 6.40 -31.58 5.85
C GLN A 128 6.22 -33.08 6.17
N ASP A 129 5.15 -33.41 6.92
CA ASP A 129 4.79 -34.79 7.25
C ASP A 129 4.09 -35.55 6.12
N ARG A 130 3.87 -34.91 4.96
CA ARG A 130 3.14 -35.45 3.79
C ARG A 130 1.73 -35.96 4.14
N ARG A 131 1.09 -35.36 5.14
CA ARG A 131 -0.29 -35.64 5.58
C ARG A 131 -1.30 -34.93 4.67
N TRP A 132 -1.34 -35.33 3.40
CA TRP A 132 -2.08 -34.62 2.34
C TRP A 132 -3.58 -34.52 2.57
N GLN A 133 -4.22 -35.56 3.12
CA GLN A 133 -5.64 -35.51 3.46
C GLN A 133 -5.93 -34.48 4.56
N SER A 134 -5.07 -34.38 5.58
CA SER A 134 -5.20 -33.37 6.64
C SER A 134 -4.88 -31.95 6.13
N PHE A 135 -3.93 -31.83 5.20
CA PHE A 135 -3.57 -30.56 4.54
C PHE A 135 -4.74 -30.02 3.70
N LEU A 136 -5.27 -30.83 2.77
CA LEU A 136 -6.40 -30.44 1.94
C LEU A 136 -7.68 -30.31 2.77
N GLY A 137 -7.82 -31.16 3.78
CA GLY A 137 -9.00 -31.24 4.60
C GLY A 137 -9.28 -30.00 5.42
N VAL A 138 -8.38 -29.01 5.55
CA VAL A 138 -8.62 -27.72 6.23
C VAL A 138 -8.89 -26.56 5.26
N LEU A 139 -8.59 -26.75 3.97
CA LEU A 139 -8.65 -25.72 2.94
C LEU A 139 -9.97 -25.78 2.19
N ASP A 140 -10.55 -24.61 1.97
CA ASP A 140 -11.70 -24.45 1.08
C ASP A 140 -11.25 -24.06 -0.34
N ASP A 141 -10.18 -23.26 -0.44
CA ASP A 141 -9.62 -22.75 -1.68
C ASP A 141 -8.08 -22.93 -1.75
N VAL A 142 -7.51 -22.62 -2.92
CA VAL A 142 -6.06 -22.58 -3.13
C VAL A 142 -5.44 -21.46 -2.25
N PRO A 143 -4.40 -21.73 -1.45
CA PRO A 143 -3.75 -20.70 -0.63
C PRO A 143 -3.10 -19.57 -1.45
N ASP A 144 -2.96 -18.37 -0.88
CA ASP A 144 -2.34 -17.24 -1.59
C ASP A 144 -0.81 -17.36 -1.72
N MET A 145 -0.14 -17.97 -0.73
CA MET A 145 1.32 -18.04 -0.69
C MET A 145 1.87 -19.05 -1.70
N PRO A 146 2.84 -18.70 -2.58
CA PRO A 146 3.38 -19.62 -3.58
C PRO A 146 3.90 -20.95 -3.01
N GLU A 147 4.61 -20.93 -1.88
CA GLU A 147 5.04 -22.12 -1.15
C GLU A 147 3.85 -23.06 -0.84
N LEU A 148 2.77 -22.52 -0.27
CA LEU A 148 1.58 -23.28 0.10
C LEU A 148 0.77 -23.72 -1.12
N GLN A 149 0.77 -22.95 -2.22
CA GLN A 149 0.20 -23.39 -3.49
C GLN A 149 0.94 -24.62 -4.01
N CYS A 150 2.27 -24.63 -3.94
CA CYS A 150 3.07 -25.77 -4.33
C CYS A 150 2.74 -27.00 -3.47
N TYR A 151 2.60 -26.85 -2.16
CA TYR A 151 2.13 -27.95 -1.31
C TYR A 151 0.68 -28.38 -1.62
N TYR A 152 -0.21 -27.44 -1.91
CA TYR A 152 -1.59 -27.73 -2.30
C TYR A 152 -1.66 -28.59 -3.55
N TYR A 153 -0.96 -28.22 -4.62
CA TYR A 153 -0.97 -29.01 -5.87
C TYR A 153 -0.19 -30.33 -5.72
N ARG A 154 0.83 -30.39 -4.85
CA ARG A 154 1.45 -31.67 -4.45
C ARG A 154 0.45 -32.58 -3.73
N ALA A 155 -0.35 -32.02 -2.83
CA ALA A 155 -1.38 -32.77 -2.12
C ALA A 155 -2.44 -33.28 -3.10
N LYS A 156 -2.93 -32.44 -4.02
CA LYS A 156 -3.87 -32.83 -5.09
C LYS A 156 -3.34 -33.98 -5.95
N LEU A 157 -2.07 -33.88 -6.37
CA LEU A 157 -1.42 -34.95 -7.11
C LEU A 157 -1.37 -36.27 -6.31
N ALA A 158 -1.02 -36.18 -5.02
CA ALA A 158 -0.91 -37.33 -4.15
C ALA A 158 -2.27 -37.97 -3.82
N THR A 159 -3.36 -37.20 -3.83
CA THR A 159 -4.72 -37.70 -3.63
C THR A 159 -5.43 -38.09 -4.92
N GLY A 160 -4.75 -38.07 -6.07
CA GLY A 160 -5.27 -38.56 -7.35
C GLY A 160 -5.85 -37.50 -8.30
N ASP A 161 -5.93 -36.24 -7.88
CA ASP A 161 -6.39 -35.13 -8.73
C ASP A 161 -5.23 -34.56 -9.57
N ARG A 162 -4.85 -35.36 -10.58
CA ARG A 162 -3.70 -35.07 -11.45
C ARG A 162 -3.92 -33.85 -12.33
N GLU A 163 -5.14 -33.64 -12.81
CA GLU A 163 -5.47 -32.55 -13.72
C GLU A 163 -5.27 -31.20 -13.02
N GLN A 164 -5.89 -31.01 -11.85
CA GLN A 164 -5.76 -29.76 -11.09
C GLN A 164 -4.32 -29.53 -10.65
N ALA A 165 -3.62 -30.58 -10.21
CA ALA A 165 -2.22 -30.49 -9.81
C ALA A 165 -1.31 -29.97 -10.93
N PHE A 166 -1.49 -30.46 -12.16
CA PHE A 166 -0.64 -30.10 -13.28
C PHE A 166 -1.01 -28.76 -13.92
N GLN A 167 -2.29 -28.37 -13.90
CA GLN A 167 -2.69 -27.00 -14.23
C GLN A 167 -2.03 -25.99 -13.28
N GLY A 168 -2.06 -26.28 -11.97
CA GLY A 168 -1.38 -25.49 -10.95
C GLY A 168 0.14 -25.45 -11.14
N ALA A 169 0.76 -26.60 -11.42
CA ALA A 169 2.19 -26.69 -11.71
C ALA A 169 2.59 -25.82 -12.91
N ALA A 170 1.82 -25.85 -14.00
CA ALA A 170 2.09 -25.04 -15.18
C ALA A 170 2.00 -23.54 -14.87
N ALA A 171 0.97 -23.11 -14.12
CA ALA A 171 0.80 -21.72 -13.71
C ALA A 171 1.94 -21.24 -12.78
N LEU A 172 2.32 -22.07 -11.80
CA LEU A 172 3.42 -21.78 -10.88
C LEU A 172 4.79 -21.82 -11.59
N TRP A 173 4.97 -22.63 -12.62
CA TRP A 173 6.22 -22.70 -13.35
C TRP A 173 6.43 -21.46 -14.23
N ASP A 174 5.40 -21.00 -14.93
CA ASP A 174 5.49 -19.92 -15.92
C ASP A 174 5.49 -18.51 -15.29
N VAL A 175 6.52 -18.24 -14.48
CA VAL A 175 6.77 -16.95 -13.82
C VAL A 175 8.21 -16.49 -14.00
N GLY A 176 8.45 -15.18 -13.85
CA GLY A 176 9.75 -14.54 -14.09
C GLY A 176 10.80 -14.68 -12.98
N PHE A 177 10.48 -15.39 -11.90
CA PHE A 177 11.35 -15.56 -10.74
C PHE A 177 11.53 -17.04 -10.38
N SER A 178 12.56 -17.30 -9.57
CA SER A 178 12.75 -18.63 -8.97
C SER A 178 11.63 -18.88 -7.97
N GLN A 179 11.01 -20.05 -8.05
CA GLN A 179 9.98 -20.46 -7.11
C GLN A 179 10.60 -21.08 -5.86
N ASP A 180 9.76 -21.22 -4.84
CA ASP A 180 10.11 -21.92 -3.60
C ASP A 180 10.49 -23.39 -3.86
N ASP A 181 11.41 -23.95 -3.07
CA ASP A 181 11.89 -25.32 -3.24
C ASP A 181 10.78 -26.36 -2.96
N ALA A 182 9.72 -25.97 -2.25
CA ALA A 182 8.50 -26.75 -2.10
C ALA A 182 7.86 -27.12 -3.45
N CYS A 183 8.14 -26.36 -4.51
CA CYS A 183 7.61 -26.58 -5.85
C CYS A 183 8.39 -27.61 -6.67
N ASP A 184 9.66 -27.87 -6.35
CA ASP A 184 10.51 -28.74 -7.15
C ASP A 184 9.93 -30.16 -7.34
N PRO A 185 9.43 -30.86 -6.29
CA PRO A 185 8.82 -32.17 -6.47
C PRO A 185 7.56 -32.16 -7.35
N LEU A 186 6.82 -31.05 -7.36
CA LEU A 186 5.65 -30.89 -8.22
C LEU A 186 6.08 -30.73 -9.68
N PHE A 187 7.04 -29.84 -9.92
CA PHE A 187 7.56 -29.57 -11.25
C PHE A 187 8.21 -30.81 -11.85
N ASP A 188 9.04 -31.53 -11.11
CA ASP A 188 9.67 -32.77 -11.57
C ASP A 188 8.62 -33.79 -12.06
N ARG A 189 7.53 -33.97 -11.31
CA ARG A 189 6.44 -34.88 -11.68
C ARG A 189 5.64 -34.41 -12.88
N TRP A 190 5.35 -33.11 -12.94
CA TRP A 190 4.61 -32.50 -14.05
C TRP A 190 5.41 -32.58 -15.35
N ILE A 191 6.68 -32.16 -15.33
CA ILE A 191 7.60 -32.18 -16.47
C ILE A 191 7.79 -33.62 -16.96
N ALA A 192 8.00 -34.58 -16.06
CA ALA A 192 8.13 -35.99 -16.43
C ALA A 192 6.85 -36.57 -17.07
N SER A 193 5.68 -36.01 -16.76
CA SER A 193 4.41 -36.49 -17.31
C SER A 193 4.05 -35.87 -18.66
N GLN A 194 4.10 -34.53 -18.75
CA GLN A 194 3.54 -33.81 -19.89
C GLN A 194 4.64 -33.33 -20.85
N GLY A 195 5.89 -33.38 -20.42
CA GLY A 195 6.98 -32.64 -21.06
C GLY A 195 6.84 -31.14 -20.86
N LEU A 196 7.87 -30.40 -21.27
CA LEU A 196 7.79 -28.96 -21.47
C LEU A 196 7.83 -28.69 -22.96
N ASN A 197 6.82 -28.00 -23.49
CA ASN A 197 6.91 -27.49 -24.85
C ASN A 197 7.70 -26.16 -24.87
N ASP A 198 8.29 -25.87 -26.01
CA ASP A 198 9.11 -24.67 -26.22
C ASP A 198 8.36 -23.36 -25.97
N GLY A 199 7.03 -23.33 -26.19
CA GLY A 199 6.21 -22.14 -25.94
C GLY A 199 6.19 -21.73 -24.47
N VAL A 200 6.03 -22.70 -23.56
CA VAL A 200 6.05 -22.46 -22.11
C VAL A 200 7.44 -22.04 -21.63
N ILE A 201 8.49 -22.67 -22.16
CA ILE A 201 9.89 -22.33 -21.82
C ILE A 201 10.21 -20.90 -22.27
N TRP A 202 9.78 -20.54 -23.48
CA TRP A 202 9.94 -19.20 -24.03
C TRP A 202 9.19 -18.14 -23.23
N SER A 203 7.92 -18.40 -22.89
CA SER A 203 7.10 -17.53 -22.03
C SER A 203 7.81 -17.24 -20.70
N ARG A 204 8.34 -18.28 -20.05
CA ARG A 204 9.08 -18.13 -18.79
C ARG A 204 10.36 -17.33 -18.96
N ALA A 205 11.07 -17.51 -20.08
CA ALA A 205 12.29 -16.77 -20.38
C ALA A 205 12.03 -15.27 -20.58
N LEU A 206 10.95 -14.90 -21.27
CA LEU A 206 10.53 -13.50 -21.42
C LEU A 206 10.14 -12.88 -20.07
N LYS A 207 9.34 -13.59 -19.27
CA LYS A 207 9.01 -13.14 -17.90
C LYS A 207 10.26 -12.98 -17.04
N ALA A 208 11.25 -13.85 -17.20
CA ALA A 208 12.54 -13.75 -16.51
C ALA A 208 13.35 -12.53 -16.99
N PHE A 209 13.28 -12.19 -18.28
CA PHE A 209 13.89 -10.97 -18.82
C PHE A 209 13.30 -9.72 -18.17
N ASP A 210 11.96 -9.63 -18.12
CA ASP A 210 11.24 -8.49 -17.52
C ASP A 210 11.50 -8.37 -16.02
N ALA A 211 11.54 -9.49 -15.31
CA ALA A 211 11.90 -9.57 -13.90
C ALA A 211 13.40 -9.35 -13.61
N LYS A 212 14.21 -9.05 -14.63
CA LYS A 212 15.66 -8.84 -14.52
C LYS A 212 16.42 -10.06 -13.97
N ASN A 213 15.96 -11.25 -14.28
CA ASN A 213 16.53 -12.52 -13.84
C ASN A 213 17.25 -13.25 -14.98
N GLY A 214 18.44 -12.77 -15.34
CA GLY A 214 19.27 -13.39 -16.37
C GLY A 214 19.78 -14.80 -16.04
N HIS A 215 19.79 -15.20 -14.76
CA HIS A 215 20.12 -16.57 -14.37
C HIS A 215 19.00 -17.52 -14.79
N LEU A 216 17.75 -17.14 -14.56
CA LEU A 216 16.59 -17.96 -14.93
C LEU A 216 16.48 -18.17 -16.45
N ILE A 217 16.79 -17.15 -17.27
CA ILE A 217 16.86 -17.29 -18.74
C ILE A 217 17.84 -18.41 -19.14
N ARG A 218 19.02 -18.47 -18.48
CA ARG A 218 20.01 -19.53 -18.74
C ARG A 218 19.56 -20.89 -18.19
N TYR A 219 18.91 -20.91 -17.04
CA TYR A 219 18.42 -22.13 -16.42
C TYR A 219 17.38 -22.84 -17.30
N VAL A 220 16.39 -22.11 -17.82
CA VAL A 220 15.30 -22.72 -18.61
C VAL A 220 15.78 -23.32 -19.93
N LYS A 221 16.93 -22.87 -20.44
CA LYS A 221 17.57 -23.42 -21.64
C LYS A 221 17.80 -24.93 -21.58
N ARG A 222 18.03 -25.50 -20.39
CA ARG A 222 18.27 -26.96 -20.23
C ARG A 222 17.06 -27.82 -20.63
N PHE A 223 15.87 -27.21 -20.70
CA PHE A 223 14.63 -27.88 -21.08
C PHE A 223 14.25 -27.64 -22.55
N ALA A 224 14.95 -26.73 -23.24
CA ALA A 224 14.60 -26.25 -24.57
C ALA A 224 15.05 -27.18 -25.70
N SER A 225 14.26 -27.24 -26.78
CA SER A 225 14.70 -27.84 -28.03
C SER A 225 15.92 -27.13 -28.62
N VAL A 226 16.66 -27.78 -29.52
CA VAL A 226 17.85 -27.19 -30.16
C VAL A 226 17.55 -25.86 -30.88
N PRO A 227 16.45 -25.71 -31.64
CA PRO A 227 16.06 -24.40 -32.18
C PRO A 227 15.86 -23.34 -31.08
N LEU A 228 15.08 -23.65 -30.04
CA LEU A 228 14.80 -22.68 -28.97
C LEU A 228 16.05 -22.29 -28.17
N GLN A 229 17.02 -23.20 -28.03
CA GLN A 229 18.28 -22.87 -27.35
C GLN A 229 19.03 -21.71 -28.01
N ARG A 230 18.93 -21.55 -29.34
CA ARG A 230 19.54 -20.42 -30.06
C ARG A 230 18.84 -19.11 -29.72
N ASP A 231 17.51 -19.11 -29.76
CA ASP A 231 16.68 -17.94 -29.41
C ASP A 231 16.92 -17.51 -27.95
N LEU A 232 17.08 -18.47 -27.03
CA LEU A 232 17.40 -18.20 -25.62
C LEU A 232 18.82 -17.63 -25.43
N ASP A 233 19.79 -18.08 -26.22
CA ASP A 233 21.14 -17.52 -26.18
C ASP A 233 21.18 -16.07 -26.68
N GLU A 234 20.39 -15.77 -27.72
CA GLU A 234 20.19 -14.43 -28.25
C GLU A 234 19.47 -13.53 -27.22
N LEU A 235 18.37 -14.00 -26.64
CA LEU A 235 17.66 -13.28 -25.57
C LEU A 235 18.59 -12.97 -24.38
N ALA A 236 19.39 -13.95 -23.93
CA ALA A 236 20.36 -13.78 -22.84
C ALA A 236 21.52 -12.84 -23.23
N ALA A 237 21.86 -12.77 -24.50
CA ALA A 237 22.83 -11.82 -25.05
C ALA A 237 22.28 -10.38 -25.04
N VAL A 238 21.06 -10.19 -25.55
CA VAL A 238 20.35 -8.91 -25.56
C VAL A 238 20.09 -8.42 -24.13
N TYR A 239 19.76 -9.32 -23.21
CA TYR A 239 19.60 -9.01 -21.79
C TYR A 239 20.85 -8.34 -21.20
N ARG A 240 22.03 -8.91 -21.50
CA ARG A 240 23.31 -8.36 -21.04
C ARG A 240 23.70 -7.08 -21.76
N ARG A 241 23.40 -6.98 -23.05
CA ARG A 241 23.81 -5.86 -23.90
C ARG A 241 22.68 -5.53 -24.90
N PRO A 242 21.75 -4.63 -24.54
CA PRO A 242 20.57 -4.35 -25.36
C PRO A 242 20.91 -3.74 -26.72
N SER A 243 22.07 -3.09 -26.86
CA SER A 243 22.55 -2.60 -28.16
C SER A 243 22.79 -3.70 -29.20
N ARG A 244 22.69 -4.99 -28.84
CA ARG A 244 22.79 -6.09 -29.81
C ARG A 244 21.62 -6.15 -30.79
N VAL A 245 20.49 -5.51 -30.48
CA VAL A 245 19.38 -5.37 -31.42
C VAL A 245 19.61 -4.27 -32.47
N GLU A 246 20.72 -3.52 -32.37
CA GLU A 246 21.08 -2.50 -33.37
C GLU A 246 21.62 -3.16 -34.63
N GLY A 247 20.99 -2.89 -35.78
CA GLY A 247 21.37 -3.49 -37.07
C GLY A 247 21.11 -4.99 -37.14
N ASP A 248 20.20 -5.49 -36.30
CA ASP A 248 19.77 -6.87 -36.32
C ASP A 248 18.69 -7.07 -37.40
N HIS A 249 19.04 -7.87 -38.41
CA HIS A 249 18.20 -8.18 -39.58
C HIS A 249 18.14 -9.70 -39.84
N HIS A 250 18.16 -10.52 -38.77
CA HIS A 250 18.02 -11.98 -38.91
C HIS A 250 16.66 -12.37 -39.54
N GLN A 251 16.52 -13.65 -39.93
CA GLN A 251 15.27 -14.17 -40.47
C GLN A 251 14.12 -13.95 -39.48
N SER A 252 13.07 -13.28 -39.93
CA SER A 252 11.93 -12.94 -39.06
C SER A 252 11.22 -14.19 -38.53
N SER A 253 10.98 -14.19 -37.23
CA SER A 253 10.15 -15.16 -36.52
C SER A 253 9.44 -14.46 -35.35
N ALA A 254 8.37 -15.09 -34.82
CA ALA A 254 7.67 -14.56 -33.66
C ALA A 254 8.61 -14.35 -32.45
N ARG A 255 9.48 -15.32 -32.17
CA ARG A 255 10.43 -15.22 -31.04
C ARG A 255 11.52 -14.18 -31.27
N HIS A 256 12.00 -14.04 -32.51
CA HIS A 256 12.94 -12.97 -32.83
C HIS A 256 12.30 -11.58 -32.66
N ALA A 257 11.03 -11.41 -33.04
CA ALA A 257 10.29 -10.18 -32.76
C ALA A 257 10.20 -9.88 -31.26
N ASP A 258 9.94 -10.89 -30.41
CA ASP A 258 9.95 -10.71 -28.95
C ASP A 258 11.33 -10.27 -28.42
N ILE A 259 12.42 -10.83 -28.96
CA ILE A 259 13.80 -10.44 -28.59
C ILE A 259 14.07 -8.98 -28.97
N LEU A 260 13.67 -8.58 -30.18
CA LEU A 260 13.81 -7.18 -30.63
C LEU A 260 13.02 -6.24 -29.72
N VAL A 261 11.77 -6.57 -29.38
CA VAL A 261 10.95 -5.80 -28.44
C VAL A 261 11.65 -5.66 -27.09
N ALA A 262 12.05 -6.78 -26.48
CA ALA A 262 12.72 -6.81 -25.18
C ALA A 262 14.02 -5.98 -25.18
N GLY A 263 14.81 -6.10 -26.25
CA GLY A 263 16.05 -5.36 -26.43
C GLY A 263 15.84 -3.86 -26.62
N VAL A 264 14.92 -3.45 -27.50
CA VAL A 264 14.63 -2.04 -27.76
C VAL A 264 14.00 -1.36 -26.53
N VAL A 265 13.08 -2.02 -25.82
CA VAL A 265 12.51 -1.51 -24.57
C VAL A 265 13.61 -1.27 -23.53
N ARG A 266 14.54 -2.22 -23.37
CA ARG A 266 15.69 -2.05 -22.48
C ARG A 266 16.67 -0.99 -22.98
N LEU A 267 16.85 -0.85 -24.29
CA LEU A 267 17.66 0.21 -24.88
C LEU A 267 17.05 1.58 -24.63
N ALA A 268 15.72 1.71 -24.66
CA ALA A 268 15.02 2.97 -24.39
C ALA A 268 15.29 3.50 -22.97
N GLN A 269 15.43 2.59 -21.98
CA GLN A 269 15.83 2.94 -20.62
C GLN A 269 17.22 3.56 -20.54
N LEU A 270 18.12 3.23 -21.47
CA LEU A 270 19.52 3.68 -21.49
C LEU A 270 19.71 4.88 -22.41
N SER A 271 19.08 4.86 -23.58
CA SER A 271 19.15 5.90 -24.61
C SER A 271 17.89 5.87 -25.48
N PRO A 272 16.91 6.73 -25.19
CA PRO A 272 15.67 6.80 -25.96
C PRO A 272 15.90 7.15 -27.43
N ALA A 273 16.83 8.06 -27.74
CA ALA A 273 17.18 8.39 -29.12
C ALA A 273 17.70 7.17 -29.90
N ARG A 274 18.61 6.37 -29.30
CA ARG A 274 19.12 5.15 -29.95
C ARG A 274 18.01 4.14 -30.14
N ALA A 275 17.21 3.89 -29.10
CA ALA A 275 16.07 2.99 -29.20
C ALA A 275 15.07 3.40 -30.29
N TYR A 276 14.82 4.70 -30.46
CA TYR A 276 14.02 5.24 -31.56
C TYR A 276 14.61 4.90 -32.94
N GLN A 277 15.92 5.15 -33.14
CA GLN A 277 16.58 4.81 -34.41
C GLN A 277 16.59 3.30 -34.67
N THR A 278 16.90 2.50 -33.65
CA THR A 278 16.86 1.04 -33.73
C THR A 278 15.46 0.56 -34.08
N PHE A 279 14.43 1.05 -33.40
CA PHE A 279 13.05 0.65 -33.64
C PHE A 279 12.63 0.95 -35.08
N ARG A 280 12.98 2.12 -35.62
CA ARG A 280 12.71 2.45 -37.02
C ARG A 280 13.39 1.48 -37.98
N SER A 281 14.64 1.12 -37.71
CA SER A 281 15.41 0.20 -38.54
C SER A 281 14.85 -1.22 -38.52
N VAL A 282 14.53 -1.77 -37.36
CA VAL A 282 14.14 -3.19 -37.23
C VAL A 282 12.65 -3.43 -37.50
N ARG A 283 11.81 -2.39 -37.41
CA ARG A 283 10.36 -2.49 -37.67
C ARG A 283 10.04 -2.86 -39.12
N GLU A 284 10.90 -2.50 -40.06
CA GLU A 284 10.69 -2.78 -41.49
C GLU A 284 10.88 -4.28 -41.82
N ASP A 285 11.75 -4.96 -41.08
CA ASP A 285 12.13 -6.35 -41.34
C ASP A 285 11.52 -7.36 -40.36
N GLY A 286 11.06 -6.90 -39.19
CA GLY A 286 10.52 -7.76 -38.14
C GLY A 286 9.01 -8.02 -38.26
N SER A 287 8.57 -9.20 -37.85
CA SER A 287 7.15 -9.54 -37.71
C SER A 287 6.55 -8.95 -36.41
N PHE A 288 6.50 -7.61 -36.32
CA PHE A 288 5.86 -6.90 -35.21
C PHE A 288 4.33 -6.96 -35.30
N ASN A 289 3.66 -7.26 -34.19
CA ASN A 289 2.22 -7.07 -34.05
C ASN A 289 1.92 -5.74 -33.34
N GLU A 290 0.64 -5.34 -33.29
CA GLU A 290 0.23 -4.07 -32.68
C GLU A 290 0.65 -3.94 -31.20
N THR A 291 0.58 -5.03 -30.43
CA THR A 291 1.02 -5.06 -29.03
C THR A 291 2.52 -4.76 -28.92
N HIS A 292 3.34 -5.31 -29.82
CA HIS A 292 4.78 -5.06 -29.86
C HIS A 292 5.05 -3.58 -30.18
N LEU A 293 4.38 -3.05 -31.21
CA LEU A 293 4.54 -1.65 -31.61
C LEU A 293 4.18 -0.70 -30.47
N ARG A 294 3.05 -0.94 -29.80
CA ARG A 294 2.62 -0.15 -28.64
C ARG A 294 3.62 -0.24 -27.49
N THR A 295 4.09 -1.45 -27.15
CA THR A 295 5.04 -1.67 -26.05
C THR A 295 6.35 -0.92 -26.26
N VAL A 296 6.95 -1.04 -27.44
CA VAL A 296 8.21 -0.36 -27.78
C VAL A 296 8.00 1.15 -27.82
N THR A 297 6.94 1.62 -28.47
CA THR A 297 6.62 3.04 -28.59
C THR A 297 6.43 3.68 -27.22
N SER A 298 5.62 3.09 -26.34
CA SER A 298 5.39 3.58 -24.98
C SER A 298 6.68 3.66 -24.16
N ALA A 299 7.59 2.68 -24.31
CA ALA A 299 8.88 2.69 -23.62
C ALA A 299 9.78 3.85 -24.10
N ILE A 300 9.91 4.03 -25.42
CA ILE A 300 10.71 5.12 -26.00
C ILE A 300 10.14 6.48 -25.59
N VAL A 301 8.82 6.67 -25.67
CA VAL A 301 8.14 7.90 -25.25
C VAL A 301 8.39 8.17 -23.79
N ARG A 302 8.09 7.21 -22.89
CA ARG A 302 8.28 7.36 -21.44
C ARG A 302 9.69 7.83 -21.10
N HIS A 303 10.70 7.16 -21.63
CA HIS A 303 12.07 7.52 -21.31
C HIS A 303 12.54 8.80 -22.01
N SER A 304 11.99 9.16 -23.17
CA SER A 304 12.26 10.46 -23.81
C SER A 304 11.71 11.62 -22.99
N LEU A 305 10.53 11.49 -22.37
CA LEU A 305 9.91 12.54 -21.56
C LEU A 305 10.71 12.92 -20.29
N PHE A 306 11.58 12.02 -19.82
CA PHE A 306 12.48 12.27 -18.68
C PHE A 306 13.93 12.56 -19.10
N ALA A 307 14.29 12.35 -20.37
CA ALA A 307 15.67 12.42 -20.81
C ALA A 307 16.09 13.88 -21.05
N GLU A 308 16.99 14.39 -20.21
CA GLU A 308 17.67 15.67 -20.46
C GLU A 308 18.67 15.60 -21.62
N ARG A 309 19.18 14.40 -21.93
CA ARG A 309 20.17 14.16 -22.98
C ARG A 309 19.69 13.08 -23.94
N SER A 310 19.77 13.38 -25.23
CA SER A 310 19.44 12.45 -26.32
C SER A 310 18.05 11.79 -26.20
N PRO A 311 16.95 12.55 -26.05
CA PRO A 311 15.60 12.01 -26.21
C PRO A 311 15.33 11.63 -27.68
N ALA A 312 14.29 10.84 -27.92
CA ALA A 312 13.74 10.72 -29.28
C ALA A 312 13.26 12.10 -29.80
N PRO A 313 13.08 12.29 -31.13
CA PRO A 313 12.66 13.58 -31.67
C PRO A 313 11.37 14.11 -31.00
N PRO A 314 11.35 15.36 -30.49
CA PRO A 314 10.20 15.88 -29.73
C PRO A 314 8.87 15.79 -30.48
N GLU A 315 8.84 16.16 -31.76
CA GLU A 315 7.63 16.07 -32.59
C GLU A 315 7.09 14.64 -32.69
N TRP A 316 7.98 13.65 -32.75
CA TRP A 316 7.57 12.24 -32.74
C TRP A 316 7.01 11.85 -31.38
N VAL A 317 7.69 12.25 -30.28
CA VAL A 317 7.25 11.97 -28.90
C VAL A 317 5.85 12.54 -28.66
N ASP A 318 5.63 13.82 -29.00
CA ASP A 318 4.35 14.51 -28.82
C ASP A 318 3.23 13.83 -29.62
N ALA A 319 3.49 13.49 -30.88
CA ALA A 319 2.54 12.76 -31.71
C ALA A 319 2.20 11.38 -31.12
N GLN A 320 3.17 10.68 -30.53
CA GLN A 320 2.92 9.39 -29.90
C GLN A 320 2.15 9.52 -28.58
N VAL A 321 2.41 10.54 -27.75
CA VAL A 321 1.61 10.77 -26.53
C VAL A 321 0.15 11.00 -26.91
N ALA A 322 -0.11 11.85 -27.92
CA ALA A 322 -1.45 12.14 -28.42
C ALA A 322 -2.16 10.90 -28.99
N ALA A 323 -1.42 10.04 -29.71
CA ALA A 323 -1.96 8.81 -30.30
C ALA A 323 -2.23 7.71 -29.27
N LEU A 324 -1.32 7.53 -28.31
CA LEU A 324 -1.42 6.48 -27.28
C LEU A 324 -2.54 6.76 -26.28
N ARG A 325 -2.78 8.05 -25.95
CA ARG A 325 -3.73 8.47 -24.90
C ARG A 325 -3.58 7.68 -23.60
N ASP A 326 -2.33 7.42 -23.25
CA ASP A 326 -1.96 6.75 -22.02
C ASP A 326 -1.84 7.82 -20.92
N ASP A 327 -2.60 7.63 -19.84
CA ASP A 327 -2.67 8.62 -18.76
C ASP A 327 -1.29 8.87 -18.13
N ASP A 328 -0.49 7.83 -17.89
CA ASP A 328 0.83 7.99 -17.26
C ASP A 328 1.76 8.83 -18.15
N LEU A 329 1.81 8.54 -19.45
CA LEU A 329 2.63 9.30 -20.40
C LEU A 329 2.14 10.75 -20.53
N THR A 330 0.82 10.93 -20.64
CA THR A 330 0.20 12.25 -20.78
C THR A 330 0.44 13.11 -19.54
N VAL A 331 0.39 12.54 -18.33
CA VAL A 331 0.70 13.25 -17.08
C VAL A 331 2.14 13.73 -17.03
N ILE A 332 3.10 12.92 -17.46
CA ILE A 332 4.51 13.33 -17.49
C ILE A 332 4.69 14.46 -18.51
N TRP A 333 4.10 14.32 -19.70
CA TRP A 333 4.14 15.34 -20.73
C TRP A 333 3.51 16.66 -20.26
N LEU A 334 2.34 16.61 -19.62
CA LEU A 334 1.66 17.79 -19.06
C LEU A 334 2.50 18.50 -18.00
N ARG A 335 3.24 17.76 -17.16
CA ARG A 335 4.15 18.36 -16.17
C ARG A 335 5.28 19.13 -16.82
N ASN A 336 5.85 18.62 -17.92
CA ASN A 336 6.86 19.33 -18.69
C ASN A 336 6.28 20.61 -19.33
N ALA A 337 5.10 20.52 -19.94
CA ALA A 337 4.40 21.68 -20.52
C ALA A 337 4.09 22.76 -19.45
N ILE A 338 3.60 22.35 -18.27
CA ILE A 338 3.37 23.24 -17.12
C ILE A 338 4.68 23.89 -16.66
N GLY A 339 5.76 23.12 -16.51
CA GLY A 339 7.07 23.63 -16.11
C GLY A 339 7.63 24.67 -17.09
N ASN A 340 7.33 24.51 -18.38
CA ASN A 340 7.72 25.44 -19.45
C ASN A 340 6.73 26.60 -19.65
N SER A 341 5.64 26.66 -18.87
CA SER A 341 4.55 27.64 -19.05
C SER A 341 3.90 27.62 -20.43
N ASP A 342 3.89 26.47 -21.10
CA ASP A 342 3.26 26.30 -22.40
C ASP A 342 1.76 26.00 -22.24
N TRP A 343 0.97 27.06 -22.07
CA TRP A 343 -0.44 26.95 -21.71
C TRP A 343 -1.33 26.39 -22.81
N ASP A 344 -0.98 26.61 -24.08
CA ASP A 344 -1.68 26.03 -25.23
C ASP A 344 -1.45 24.51 -25.29
N ALA A 345 -0.20 24.08 -25.11
CA ALA A 345 0.15 22.66 -24.98
C ALA A 345 -0.60 22.01 -23.80
N VAL A 346 -0.68 22.67 -22.64
CA VAL A 346 -1.46 22.14 -21.49
C VAL A 346 -2.93 21.94 -21.87
N GLN A 347 -3.58 22.90 -22.52
CA GLN A 347 -4.97 22.75 -22.96
C GLN A 347 -5.16 21.59 -23.94
N THR A 348 -4.22 21.41 -24.85
CA THR A 348 -4.21 20.30 -25.81
C THR A 348 -4.03 18.96 -25.09
N GLY A 349 -3.01 18.82 -24.24
CA GLY A 349 -2.70 17.58 -23.54
C GLY A 349 -3.77 17.14 -22.54
N LEU A 350 -4.50 18.09 -21.94
CA LEU A 350 -5.65 17.79 -21.08
C LEU A 350 -6.77 17.03 -21.82
N GLN A 351 -6.84 17.11 -23.15
CA GLN A 351 -7.79 16.36 -23.96
C GLN A 351 -7.37 14.90 -24.21
N TRP A 352 -6.11 14.56 -23.95
CA TRP A 352 -5.58 13.21 -24.12
C TRP A 352 -5.75 12.35 -22.85
N LEU A 353 -6.00 12.98 -21.70
CA LEU A 353 -6.33 12.29 -20.46
C LEU A 353 -7.67 11.56 -20.56
N SER A 354 -7.77 10.43 -19.85
CA SER A 354 -9.05 9.78 -19.57
C SER A 354 -10.03 10.73 -18.87
N SER A 355 -11.32 10.43 -18.97
CA SER A 355 -12.37 11.19 -18.26
C SER A 355 -12.11 11.22 -16.75
N ASP A 356 -11.67 10.10 -16.19
CA ASP A 356 -11.46 9.93 -14.77
C ASP A 356 -10.33 10.83 -14.29
N LEU A 357 -9.19 10.82 -14.97
CA LEU A 357 -8.07 11.68 -14.59
C LEU A 357 -8.40 13.16 -14.83
N ARG A 358 -8.96 13.50 -16.00
CA ARG A 358 -9.33 14.89 -16.34
C ARG A 358 -10.31 15.51 -15.34
N SER A 359 -11.19 14.69 -14.74
CA SER A 359 -12.14 15.14 -13.72
C SER A 359 -11.52 15.47 -12.37
N GLN A 360 -10.29 15.05 -12.09
CA GLN A 360 -9.62 15.32 -10.82
C GLN A 360 -9.30 16.81 -10.64
N ASP A 361 -9.37 17.29 -9.40
CA ASP A 361 -9.16 18.70 -9.05
C ASP A 361 -7.83 19.27 -9.55
N ARG A 362 -6.76 18.45 -9.55
CA ARG A 362 -5.46 18.83 -10.12
C ARG A 362 -5.59 19.29 -11.56
N TRP A 363 -6.25 18.51 -12.41
CA TRP A 363 -6.33 18.76 -13.84
C TRP A 363 -7.41 19.77 -14.18
N ARG A 364 -8.49 19.83 -13.39
CA ARG A 364 -9.44 20.96 -13.40
C ARG A 364 -8.73 22.29 -13.08
N TYR A 365 -7.84 22.32 -12.08
CA TYR A 365 -7.05 23.50 -11.73
C TYR A 365 -6.11 23.90 -12.84
N TRP A 366 -5.33 22.97 -13.39
CA TRP A 366 -4.41 23.29 -14.49
C TRP A 366 -5.15 23.71 -15.76
N SER A 367 -6.36 23.18 -15.99
CA SER A 367 -7.25 23.67 -17.04
C SER A 367 -7.65 25.13 -16.82
N ALA A 368 -8.17 25.46 -15.63
CA ALA A 368 -8.55 26.83 -15.30
C ALA A 368 -7.35 27.79 -15.36
N ARG A 369 -6.19 27.38 -14.85
CA ARG A 369 -4.95 28.18 -14.83
C ARG A 369 -4.42 28.49 -16.22
N SER A 370 -4.41 27.49 -17.11
CA SER A 370 -3.92 27.69 -18.48
C SER A 370 -4.88 28.51 -19.32
N LEU A 371 -6.20 28.30 -19.23
CA LEU A 371 -7.20 29.16 -19.88
C LEU A 371 -7.09 30.62 -19.44
N ASP A 372 -6.93 30.85 -18.14
CA ASP A 372 -6.78 32.20 -17.58
C ASP A 372 -5.51 32.88 -18.11
N SER A 373 -4.42 32.12 -18.26
CA SER A 373 -3.14 32.63 -18.78
C SER A 373 -3.17 32.93 -20.28
N LEU A 374 -3.99 32.19 -21.05
CA LEU A 374 -4.21 32.44 -22.49
C LEU A 374 -5.18 33.60 -22.74
N GLY A 375 -6.08 33.89 -21.79
CA GLY A 375 -7.12 34.88 -21.93
C GLY A 375 -8.28 34.43 -22.84
N GLY A 376 -9.31 35.28 -22.96
CA GLY A 376 -10.43 35.07 -23.89
C GLY A 376 -11.52 34.08 -23.46
N SER A 377 -11.39 33.46 -22.28
CA SER A 377 -12.42 32.59 -21.68
C SER A 377 -12.83 33.09 -20.30
N ASP A 378 -14.12 33.02 -19.97
CA ASP A 378 -14.57 33.24 -18.59
C ASP A 378 -14.24 32.00 -17.73
N THR A 379 -13.18 32.11 -16.93
CA THR A 379 -12.72 31.04 -16.04
C THR A 379 -13.30 31.14 -14.63
N GLN A 380 -14.06 32.19 -14.31
CA GLN A 380 -14.61 32.42 -12.97
C GLN A 380 -15.42 31.21 -12.46
N PRO A 381 -16.33 30.59 -13.24
CA PRO A 381 -17.09 29.44 -12.76
C PRO A 381 -16.26 28.18 -12.53
N LEU A 382 -15.07 28.07 -13.14
CA LEU A 382 -14.15 26.96 -12.91
C LEU A 382 -13.45 27.14 -11.55
N TRP A 383 -12.96 28.36 -11.29
CA TRP A 383 -12.34 28.71 -10.02
C TRP A 383 -13.30 28.57 -8.84
N GLU A 384 -14.53 29.04 -9.00
CA GLU A 384 -15.53 28.99 -7.93
C GLU A 384 -15.90 27.57 -7.54
N ARG A 385 -16.07 26.67 -8.52
CA ARG A 385 -16.32 25.25 -8.28
C ARG A 385 -15.11 24.52 -7.70
N LEU A 386 -13.89 24.96 -8.01
CA LEU A 386 -12.68 24.35 -7.43
C LEU A 386 -12.45 24.80 -6.00
N ALA A 387 -12.76 26.06 -5.68
CA ALA A 387 -12.59 26.61 -4.34
C ALA A 387 -13.43 25.90 -3.27
N THR A 388 -14.47 25.16 -3.66
CA THR A 388 -15.28 24.32 -2.74
C THR A 388 -14.67 22.94 -2.48
N GLU A 389 -13.64 22.55 -3.22
CA GLU A 389 -13.03 21.22 -3.12
C GLU A 389 -11.98 21.17 -2.02
N ARG A 390 -11.97 20.08 -1.25
CA ARG A 390 -10.99 19.87 -0.17
C ARG A 390 -9.75 19.15 -0.68
N SER A 391 -9.02 19.84 -1.54
CA SER A 391 -7.75 19.37 -2.09
C SER A 391 -6.73 20.49 -2.14
N PHE A 392 -5.45 20.15 -2.30
CA PHE A 392 -4.38 21.15 -2.47
C PHE A 392 -4.72 22.16 -3.57
N HIS A 393 -5.27 21.68 -4.70
CA HIS A 393 -5.63 22.54 -5.83
C HIS A 393 -6.94 23.30 -5.60
N GLY A 394 -7.86 22.76 -4.78
CA GLY A 394 -9.05 23.50 -4.33
C GLY A 394 -8.68 24.67 -3.41
N PHE A 395 -7.77 24.47 -2.45
CA PHE A 395 -7.25 25.56 -1.61
C PHE A 395 -6.50 26.62 -2.42
N LEU A 396 -5.69 26.23 -3.41
CA LEU A 396 -5.07 27.20 -4.34
C LEU A 396 -6.10 27.99 -5.17
N ALA A 397 -7.24 27.38 -5.50
CA ALA A 397 -8.33 28.09 -6.17
C ALA A 397 -9.04 29.08 -5.22
N ALA A 398 -9.22 28.70 -3.95
CA ALA A 398 -9.76 29.58 -2.92
C ALA A 398 -8.82 30.77 -2.64
N ASP A 399 -7.51 30.55 -2.56
CA ASP A 399 -6.49 31.60 -2.43
C ASP A 399 -6.59 32.60 -3.58
N ARG A 400 -6.66 32.09 -4.81
CA ARG A 400 -6.77 32.92 -6.01
C ARG A 400 -8.03 33.79 -5.97
N LEU A 401 -9.14 33.27 -5.46
CA LEU A 401 -10.39 34.00 -5.33
C LEU A 401 -10.50 34.83 -4.04
N ALA A 402 -9.47 34.82 -3.19
CA ALA A 402 -9.51 35.40 -1.84
C ALA A 402 -10.74 34.93 -1.02
N LYS A 403 -11.10 33.64 -1.16
CA LYS A 403 -12.19 32.99 -0.40
C LYS A 403 -11.64 32.16 0.75
N THR A 404 -12.46 31.95 1.77
CA THR A 404 -12.16 31.02 2.86
C THR A 404 -12.11 29.58 2.35
N TYR A 405 -11.29 28.75 2.98
CA TYR A 405 -11.16 27.33 2.65
C TYR A 405 -12.37 26.52 3.11
N GLU A 406 -12.93 25.73 2.20
CA GLU A 406 -13.99 24.77 2.52
C GLU A 406 -13.37 23.44 3.01
N LEU A 407 -13.47 23.20 4.32
CA LEU A 407 -12.89 22.02 4.97
C LEU A 407 -13.81 20.79 4.90
N ASN A 408 -15.05 20.92 4.41
CA ASN A 408 -16.00 19.82 4.17
C ASN A 408 -16.04 18.76 5.28
N ALA A 409 -15.93 19.18 6.55
CA ALA A 409 -15.75 18.26 7.66
C ALA A 409 -17.04 17.48 7.95
N THR A 410 -16.92 16.17 8.12
CA THR A 410 -18.02 15.29 8.55
C THR A 410 -17.86 14.94 10.02
N LEU A 411 -18.98 14.89 10.73
CA LEU A 411 -19.04 14.50 12.14
C LEU A 411 -19.45 13.02 12.27
N PRO A 412 -19.08 12.35 13.37
CA PRO A 412 -19.48 10.97 13.60
C PRO A 412 -21.00 10.83 13.76
N ALA A 413 -21.53 9.68 13.34
CA ALA A 413 -22.88 9.27 13.71
C ALA A 413 -22.92 8.95 15.21
N THR A 414 -23.91 9.49 15.92
CA THR A 414 -24.15 9.21 17.35
C THR A 414 -25.57 8.66 17.52
N PRO A 415 -25.79 7.56 18.27
CA PRO A 415 -24.80 6.74 19.01
C PRO A 415 -23.96 5.82 18.11
N LEU A 416 -22.90 5.22 18.68
CA LEU A 416 -22.09 4.20 17.98
C LEU A 416 -22.94 2.96 17.64
N PRO A 417 -22.69 2.31 16.49
CA PRO A 417 -23.37 1.06 16.14
C PRO A 417 -22.93 -0.09 17.05
N ALA A 418 -23.73 -1.16 17.09
CA ALA A 418 -23.32 -2.41 17.70
C ALA A 418 -22.27 -3.11 16.82
N PHE A 419 -21.20 -3.62 17.43
CA PHE A 419 -20.13 -4.35 16.74
C PHE A 419 -20.27 -5.87 16.95
N ALA A 420 -19.98 -6.64 15.90
CA ALA A 420 -19.94 -8.10 15.96
C ALA A 420 -18.85 -8.60 16.93
N ALA A 421 -19.01 -9.82 17.46
CA ALA A 421 -18.08 -10.39 18.43
C ALA A 421 -16.60 -10.42 17.96
N PRO A 422 -16.27 -10.81 16.70
CA PRO A 422 -14.87 -10.78 16.23
C PRO A 422 -14.26 -9.38 16.21
N VAL A 423 -15.07 -8.35 15.91
CA VAL A 423 -14.63 -6.95 15.93
C VAL A 423 -14.34 -6.52 17.36
N ARG A 424 -15.24 -6.83 18.30
CA ARG A 424 -15.04 -6.52 19.73
C ARG A 424 -13.80 -7.20 20.30
N LEU A 425 -13.60 -8.50 19.99
CA LEU A 425 -12.39 -9.24 20.36
C LEU A 425 -11.15 -8.56 19.80
N GLY A 426 -11.15 -8.21 18.52
CA GLY A 426 -10.00 -7.57 17.87
C GLY A 426 -9.64 -6.22 18.47
N VAL A 427 -10.63 -5.38 18.79
CA VAL A 427 -10.41 -4.10 19.49
C VAL A 427 -9.87 -4.33 20.91
N GLY A 428 -10.45 -5.26 21.67
CA GLY A 428 -9.99 -5.61 23.01
C GLY A 428 -8.55 -6.16 23.01
N ARG A 429 -8.22 -7.02 22.04
CA ARG A 429 -6.87 -7.57 21.87
C ARG A 429 -5.87 -6.47 21.53
N ALA A 430 -6.23 -5.53 20.65
CA ALA A 430 -5.37 -4.38 20.35
C ALA A 430 -5.11 -3.54 21.61
N GLN A 431 -6.12 -3.26 22.42
CA GLN A 431 -5.98 -2.53 23.68
C GLN A 431 -4.99 -3.21 24.64
N GLU A 432 -5.17 -4.51 24.88
CA GLU A 432 -4.33 -5.21 25.85
C GLU A 432 -2.90 -5.42 25.35
N LEU A 433 -2.69 -5.56 24.03
CA LEU A 433 -1.34 -5.55 23.45
C LEU A 433 -0.65 -4.19 23.62
N MET A 434 -1.36 -3.06 23.41
CA MET A 434 -0.81 -1.73 23.69
C MET A 434 -0.41 -1.59 25.15
N ALA A 435 -1.26 -2.09 26.05
CA ALA A 435 -1.01 -2.01 27.49
C ALA A 435 0.15 -2.90 27.97
N LEU A 436 0.51 -3.94 27.19
CA LEU A 436 1.73 -4.75 27.39
C LEU A 436 2.97 -4.14 26.72
N GLY A 437 2.83 -3.07 25.93
CA GLY A 437 3.92 -2.45 25.16
C GLY A 437 4.17 -3.08 23.78
N ASP A 438 3.36 -4.05 23.37
CA ASP A 438 3.47 -4.76 22.09
C ASP A 438 2.83 -3.99 20.92
N TRP A 439 3.25 -2.73 20.72
CA TRP A 439 2.66 -1.80 19.77
C TRP A 439 2.57 -2.34 18.34
N ARG A 440 3.60 -3.06 17.87
CA ARG A 440 3.60 -3.69 16.54
C ARG A 440 2.45 -4.68 16.37
N GLN A 441 2.23 -5.54 17.37
CA GLN A 441 1.15 -6.55 17.33
C GLN A 441 -0.23 -5.91 17.51
N ALA A 442 -0.33 -4.89 18.38
CA ALA A 442 -1.55 -4.12 18.55
C ALA A 442 -1.99 -3.44 17.24
N LYS A 443 -1.03 -2.84 16.54
CA LYS A 443 -1.25 -2.16 15.25
C LYS A 443 -1.71 -3.12 14.16
N GLU A 444 -1.07 -4.27 14.08
CA GLU A 444 -1.46 -5.35 13.17
C GLU A 444 -2.87 -5.85 13.48
N GLN A 445 -3.18 -6.08 14.76
CA GLN A 445 -4.52 -6.46 15.21
C GLN A 445 -5.56 -5.41 14.80
N TRP A 446 -5.31 -4.13 15.08
CA TRP A 446 -6.22 -3.04 14.74
C TRP A 446 -6.52 -3.00 13.24
N ARG A 447 -5.48 -3.06 12.40
CA ARG A 447 -5.62 -3.08 10.93
C ARG A 447 -6.34 -4.32 10.43
N HIS A 448 -6.06 -5.48 11.03
CA HIS A 448 -6.81 -6.71 10.73
C HIS A 448 -8.30 -6.51 11.02
N THR A 449 -8.64 -5.99 12.21
CA THR A 449 -10.03 -5.74 12.61
C THR A 449 -10.74 -4.76 11.69
N LEU A 450 -10.10 -3.64 11.31
CA LEU A 450 -10.64 -2.70 10.33
C LEU A 450 -10.94 -3.39 8.99
N ASN A 451 -10.05 -4.28 8.55
CA ASN A 451 -10.21 -4.97 7.27
C ASN A 451 -11.31 -6.04 7.27
N GLN A 452 -11.79 -6.46 8.44
CA GLN A 452 -12.96 -7.33 8.58
C GLN A 452 -14.30 -6.58 8.44
N MET A 453 -14.27 -5.23 8.40
CA MET A 453 -15.48 -4.41 8.29
C MET A 453 -15.67 -3.86 6.87
N PRO A 454 -16.93 -3.63 6.45
CA PRO A 454 -17.23 -2.90 5.22
C PRO A 454 -16.51 -1.55 5.20
N ARG A 455 -15.93 -1.18 4.04
CA ARG A 455 -15.09 0.03 3.91
C ARG A 455 -15.78 1.28 4.49
N ALA A 456 -17.06 1.47 4.19
CA ALA A 456 -17.83 2.63 4.66
C ALA A 456 -17.97 2.72 6.19
N GLU A 457 -17.87 1.60 6.90
CA GLU A 457 -18.06 1.54 8.36
C GLU A 457 -16.76 1.64 9.15
N ARG A 458 -15.60 1.50 8.50
CA ARG A 458 -14.30 1.42 9.20
C ARG A 458 -14.00 2.64 10.08
N ALA A 459 -14.42 3.83 9.66
CA ALA A 459 -14.23 5.05 10.44
C ALA A 459 -14.99 5.05 11.78
N THR A 460 -16.02 4.21 11.95
CA THR A 460 -16.74 4.09 13.23
C THR A 460 -15.87 3.52 14.35
N LEU A 461 -14.89 2.66 14.04
CA LEU A 461 -13.87 2.26 15.01
C LEU A 461 -12.91 3.41 15.35
N GLY A 462 -12.76 4.38 14.45
CA GLY A 462 -11.99 5.60 14.73
C GLY A 462 -12.59 6.42 15.88
N ASP A 463 -13.90 6.38 16.04
CA ASP A 463 -14.60 7.05 17.14
C ASP A 463 -14.25 6.42 18.50
N ILE A 464 -14.15 5.08 18.55
CA ILE A 464 -13.65 4.35 19.72
C ILE A 464 -12.21 4.76 20.04
N ALA A 465 -11.37 4.81 19.00
CA ALA A 465 -9.98 5.20 19.15
C ALA A 465 -9.85 6.64 19.68
N LEU A 466 -10.64 7.60 19.20
CA LEU A 466 -10.66 8.96 19.76
C LEU A 466 -11.13 8.97 21.22
N GLN A 467 -12.21 8.28 21.55
CA GLN A 467 -12.72 8.20 22.93
C GLN A 467 -11.70 7.59 23.90
N ARG A 468 -10.85 6.68 23.40
CA ARG A 468 -9.77 6.04 24.17
C ARG A 468 -8.45 6.81 24.17
N GLY A 469 -8.35 7.91 23.43
CA GLY A 469 -7.09 8.65 23.29
C GLY A 469 -6.04 7.92 22.45
N TRP A 470 -6.45 7.18 21.43
CA TRP A 470 -5.59 6.47 20.46
C TRP A 470 -5.60 7.20 19.09
N PRO A 471 -4.99 8.38 18.98
CA PRO A 471 -5.06 9.22 17.77
C PRO A 471 -4.52 8.53 16.51
N ASP A 472 -3.49 7.70 16.69
CA ASP A 472 -2.94 6.87 15.63
C ASP A 472 -4.01 5.91 15.06
N LEU A 473 -4.65 5.14 15.93
CA LEU A 473 -5.65 4.14 15.53
C LEU A 473 -6.89 4.81 14.90
N ALA A 474 -7.24 6.03 15.32
CA ALA A 474 -8.27 6.85 14.70
C ALA A 474 -7.90 7.24 13.25
N THR A 475 -6.65 7.66 13.02
CA THR A 475 -6.15 7.97 11.68
C THR A 475 -6.15 6.73 10.77
N ASP A 476 -5.73 5.58 11.29
CA ASP A 476 -5.79 4.29 10.58
C ASP A 476 -7.22 3.96 10.15
N ALA A 477 -8.21 4.15 11.03
CA ALA A 477 -9.61 3.88 10.74
C ALA A 477 -10.16 4.77 9.61
N ALA A 478 -9.87 6.07 9.64
CA ALA A 478 -10.25 7.00 8.59
C ALA A 478 -9.59 6.67 7.24
N ASN A 479 -8.30 6.33 7.25
CA ASN A 479 -7.58 5.94 6.03
C ASN A 479 -8.15 4.63 5.47
N ALA A 480 -8.38 3.63 6.32
CA ALA A 480 -8.91 2.33 5.91
C ALA A 480 -10.33 2.43 5.34
N GLY A 481 -11.14 3.38 5.84
CA GLY A 481 -12.47 3.68 5.30
C GLY A 481 -12.50 4.65 4.13
N ALA A 482 -11.36 5.27 3.78
CA ALA A 482 -11.30 6.43 2.90
C ALA A 482 -12.27 7.55 3.29
N SER A 483 -12.47 7.72 4.60
CA SER A 483 -13.31 8.76 5.20
C SER A 483 -12.51 10.05 5.27
N TRP A 484 -12.20 10.61 4.11
CA TRP A 484 -11.27 11.72 3.99
C TRP A 484 -11.75 12.96 4.75
N ASP A 485 -13.07 13.14 4.84
CA ASP A 485 -13.75 14.29 5.45
C ASP A 485 -13.89 14.17 6.98
N ARG A 486 -13.52 13.04 7.59
CA ARG A 486 -13.43 12.88 9.05
C ARG A 486 -12.15 13.53 9.56
N LEU A 487 -12.11 14.85 9.55
CA LEU A 487 -10.90 15.62 9.92
C LEU A 487 -10.46 15.40 11.36
N ASP A 488 -11.44 15.18 12.25
CA ASP A 488 -11.25 14.83 13.65
C ASP A 488 -10.44 13.52 13.83
N LEU A 489 -10.67 12.52 12.97
CA LEU A 489 -9.90 11.29 12.95
C LEU A 489 -8.53 11.44 12.30
N ARG A 490 -8.43 12.23 11.23
CA ARG A 490 -7.24 12.31 10.37
C ARG A 490 -6.17 13.27 10.86
N PHE A 491 -6.56 14.30 11.59
CA PHE A 491 -5.67 15.37 12.06
C PHE A 491 -5.79 15.57 13.58
N PRO A 492 -5.51 14.52 14.39
CA PRO A 492 -5.50 14.67 15.84
C PRO A 492 -4.35 15.59 16.28
N ARG A 493 -4.62 16.42 17.31
CA ARG A 493 -3.63 17.33 17.90
C ARG A 493 -2.76 16.62 18.96
N SER A 494 -2.09 15.55 18.55
CA SER A 494 -1.15 14.80 19.41
C SER A 494 0.08 15.65 19.75
N TYR A 495 0.56 15.58 20.99
CA TYR A 495 1.76 16.31 21.46
C TYR A 495 1.71 17.82 21.26
N TRP A 496 0.52 18.43 21.27
CA TRP A 496 0.33 19.83 20.93
C TRP A 496 1.21 20.77 21.76
N GLN A 497 1.34 20.53 23.06
CA GLN A 497 2.17 21.34 23.95
C GLN A 497 3.65 21.26 23.57
N THR A 498 4.13 20.09 23.13
CA THR A 498 5.51 19.92 22.64
C THR A 498 5.73 20.68 21.34
N PHE A 499 4.80 20.58 20.39
CA PHE A 499 4.88 21.33 19.14
C PHE A 499 4.87 22.84 19.37
N GLN A 500 4.03 23.33 20.28
CA GLN A 500 4.01 24.74 20.66
C GLN A 500 5.36 25.19 21.25
N SER A 501 5.88 24.46 22.23
CA SER A 501 7.17 24.79 22.86
C SER A 501 8.32 24.84 21.86
N VAL A 502 8.41 23.86 20.95
CA VAL A 502 9.48 23.80 19.95
C VAL A 502 9.29 24.86 18.87
N ALA A 503 8.06 25.16 18.48
CA ALA A 503 7.76 26.20 17.51
C ALA A 503 8.11 27.60 18.04
N ASP A 504 7.83 27.86 19.32
CA ASP A 504 8.22 29.09 20.01
C ASP A 504 9.75 29.24 20.04
N ASP A 505 10.49 28.17 20.35
CA ASP A 505 11.96 28.18 20.37
C ASP A 505 12.58 28.40 18.98
N LEU A 506 11.90 27.94 17.92
CA LEU A 506 12.37 28.03 16.52
C LEU A 506 11.80 29.24 15.75
N GLU A 507 10.91 30.02 16.35
CA GLU A 507 10.19 31.13 15.72
C GLU A 507 9.44 30.73 14.43
N VAL A 508 8.80 29.55 14.44
CA VAL A 508 8.00 29.02 13.31
C VAL A 508 6.55 28.77 13.73
N ASP A 509 5.64 28.56 12.78
CA ASP A 509 4.26 28.18 13.10
C ASP A 509 4.22 26.73 13.61
N PRO A 510 3.67 26.45 14.82
CA PRO A 510 3.52 25.07 15.31
C PRO A 510 2.71 24.17 14.39
N TYR A 511 1.78 24.71 13.60
CA TYR A 511 1.06 23.95 12.58
C TYR A 511 1.95 23.52 11.41
N GLU A 512 3.00 24.28 11.08
CA GLU A 512 3.98 23.88 10.07
C GLU A 512 4.73 22.63 10.54
N LEU A 513 5.26 22.65 11.77
CA LEU A 513 5.94 21.50 12.38
C LEU A 513 5.01 20.28 12.49
N LEU A 514 3.77 20.49 12.95
CA LEU A 514 2.77 19.43 13.07
C LEU A 514 2.41 18.83 11.70
N SER A 515 2.31 19.67 10.66
CA SER A 515 1.98 19.21 9.30
C SER A 515 3.06 18.32 8.71
N VAL A 516 4.33 18.66 8.94
CA VAL A 516 5.49 17.86 8.54
C VAL A 516 5.50 16.54 9.31
N ALA A 517 5.40 16.58 10.64
CA ALA A 517 5.36 15.37 11.46
C ALA A 517 4.19 14.44 11.09
N ARG A 518 3.02 15.01 10.80
CA ARG A 518 1.85 14.25 10.33
C ARG A 518 2.08 13.61 8.97
N ARG A 519 2.83 14.26 8.08
CA ARG A 519 3.18 13.72 6.76
C ARG A 519 4.21 12.60 6.85
N GLU A 520 5.22 12.76 7.70
CA GLU A 520 6.33 11.81 7.83
C GLU A 520 5.94 10.56 8.63
N SER A 521 5.28 10.72 9.77
CA SER A 521 5.03 9.63 10.69
C SER A 521 3.56 9.34 10.95
N GLY A 522 2.62 10.16 10.46
CA GLY A 522 1.23 10.05 10.88
C GLY A 522 0.99 10.46 12.35
N LEU A 523 2.01 11.00 13.03
CA LEU A 523 2.06 11.26 14.49
C LEU A 523 2.06 9.98 15.35
N TYR A 524 2.65 8.90 14.83
CA TYR A 524 2.80 7.62 15.52
C TYR A 524 4.01 7.64 16.46
N GLN A 525 3.94 6.84 17.54
CA GLN A 525 5.12 6.47 18.34
C GLN A 525 5.84 5.27 17.72
#